data_AF-A0A1Z4QU12-F1
#
_entry.id   AF-A0A1Z4QU12-F1
#
_cell.length_a   1.000
_cell.length_b   1.000
_cell.length_c   1.000
_cell.angle_alpha   90.00
_cell.angle_beta   90.00
_cell.angle_gamma   90.00
#
_symmetry.space_group_name_H-M   'P 1'
#
loop_
_entity.id
_entity.type
_entity.pdbx_description
1 polymer ?
#
loop_
_entity_poly.entity_id
_entity_poly.type
_entity_poly.pdbx_seq_one_letter_code
_entity_poly.pdbx_strand_id
1 'polypeptide(L)'
;MPAKNHLSQEQRERLLKNLKEQENPYVREKILILLLMNDGKTYQEISNFLDIAYPTVAYWAVHGDPDNLESFLDGRREGNFRLSMDNLTLPIYVKFSRLY
;
A
#
# COMPACT_ATOMS: atom_id res chain seq x y z
N MET A 1 7.62 -14.15 -5.62
CA MET A 1 6.51 -14.99 -6.12
C MET A 1 5.31 -14.09 -6.29
N PRO A 2 4.66 -14.00 -7.47
CA PRO A 2 3.40 -13.28 -7.58
C PRO A 2 2.32 -14.05 -6.81
N ALA A 3 1.58 -13.35 -5.95
CA ALA A 3 0.46 -13.95 -5.21
C ALA A 3 -0.65 -14.34 -6.20
N LYS A 4 -1.22 -15.54 -6.03
CA LYS A 4 -2.43 -15.98 -6.74
C LYS A 4 -3.66 -15.21 -6.23
N ASN A 5 -3.74 -13.91 -6.50
CA ASN A 5 -4.94 -13.11 -6.27
C ASN A 5 -5.41 -12.58 -7.62
N HIS A 6 -6.04 -13.45 -8.43
CA HIS A 6 -6.77 -13.01 -9.60
C HIS A 6 -8.09 -12.42 -9.11
N LEU A 7 -8.16 -11.10 -9.03
CA LEU A 7 -9.43 -10.41 -8.84
C LEU A 7 -10.39 -10.89 -9.94
N SER A 8 -11.64 -11.16 -9.58
CA SER A 8 -12.67 -11.37 -10.59
C SER A 8 -12.85 -10.10 -11.43
N GLN A 9 -13.42 -10.23 -12.63
CA GLN A 9 -13.73 -9.07 -13.46
C GLN A 9 -14.59 -8.05 -12.69
N GLU A 10 -15.58 -8.53 -11.94
CA GLU A 10 -16.46 -7.68 -11.13
C GLU A 10 -15.71 -6.96 -10.01
N GLN A 11 -14.83 -7.68 -9.27
CA GLN A 11 -14.00 -7.08 -8.22
C GLN A 11 -13.09 -5.99 -8.80
N ARG A 12 -12.47 -6.26 -9.96
CA ARG A 12 -11.63 -5.29 -10.66
C ARG A 12 -12.41 -4.05 -11.07
N GLU A 13 -13.59 -4.22 -11.67
CA GLU A 13 -14.45 -3.10 -12.08
C GLU A 13 -14.91 -2.26 -10.89
N ARG A 14 -15.32 -2.91 -9.79
CA ARG A 14 -15.67 -2.24 -8.53
C ARG A 14 -14.49 -1.46 -7.95
N LEU A 15 -13.30 -2.05 -7.91
CA LEU A 15 -12.10 -1.38 -7.43
C LEU A 15 -11.72 -0.18 -8.30
N LEU A 16 -11.79 -0.30 -9.63
CA LEU A 16 -11.53 0.82 -10.54
C LEU A 16 -12.55 1.95 -10.40
N LYS A 17 -13.82 1.62 -10.17
CA LYS A 17 -14.86 2.61 -9.88
C LYS A 17 -14.54 3.34 -8.56
N ASN A 18 -14.31 2.59 -7.49
CA ASN A 18 -13.97 3.16 -6.19
C ASN A 18 -12.68 3.97 -6.22
N LEU A 19 -11.68 3.60 -7.02
CA LEU A 19 -10.45 4.38 -7.18
C LEU A 19 -10.72 5.80 -7.68
N LYS A 20 -11.71 5.96 -8.57
CA LYS A 20 -12.09 7.26 -9.16
C LYS A 20 -12.96 8.09 -8.21
N GLU A 21 -13.83 7.43 -7.45
CA GLU A 21 -14.84 8.07 -6.61
C GLU A 21 -14.37 8.30 -5.16
N GLN A 22 -13.39 7.55 -4.67
CA GLN A 22 -12.94 7.65 -3.28
C GLN A 22 -12.17 8.94 -3.00
N GLU A 23 -12.67 9.69 -2.03
CA GLU A 23 -12.02 10.91 -1.53
C GLU A 23 -10.85 10.59 -0.59
N ASN A 24 -10.93 9.46 0.12
CA ASN A 24 -9.91 9.09 1.09
C ASN A 24 -8.64 8.57 0.38
N PRO A 25 -7.50 9.30 0.45
CA PRO A 25 -6.27 8.90 -0.22
C PRO A 25 -5.74 7.54 0.27
N TYR A 26 -5.99 7.17 1.53
CA TYR A 26 -5.55 5.89 2.08
C TYR A 26 -6.31 4.70 1.53
N VAL A 27 -7.61 4.88 1.30
CA VAL A 27 -8.45 3.86 0.66
C VAL A 27 -7.99 3.71 -0.80
N ARG A 28 -7.73 4.81 -1.51
CA ARG A 28 -7.18 4.77 -2.88
C ARG A 28 -5.83 4.06 -2.97
N GLU A 29 -4.92 4.33 -2.03
CA GLU A 29 -3.60 3.67 -1.98
C GLU A 29 -3.74 2.15 -1.87
N LYS A 30 -4.64 1.68 -1.01
CA LYS A 30 -4.89 0.23 -0.82
C LYS A 30 -5.57 -0.39 -2.04
N ILE A 31 -6.50 0.32 -2.67
CA ILE A 31 -7.08 -0.09 -3.95
C ILE A 31 -5.98 -0.23 -5.02
N LEU A 32 -5.04 0.72 -5.10
CA LEU A 32 -3.92 0.66 -6.04
C LEU A 32 -3.00 -0.54 -5.78
N ILE A 33 -2.69 -0.87 -4.51
CA ILE A 33 -1.92 -2.06 -4.16
C ILE A 33 -2.57 -3.32 -4.76
N LEU A 34 -3.89 -3.50 -4.55
CA LEU A 34 -4.62 -4.66 -5.05
C LEU A 34 -4.65 -4.71 -6.59
N LEU A 35 -4.90 -3.59 -7.24
CA LEU A 35 -4.93 -3.51 -8.71
C LEU A 35 -3.56 -3.78 -9.34
N LEU A 36 -2.48 -3.25 -8.77
CA LEU A 36 -1.11 -3.45 -9.26
C LEU A 36 -0.65 -4.89 -9.04
N MET A 37 -1.02 -5.51 -7.92
CA MET A 37 -0.78 -6.94 -7.71
C MET A 37 -1.52 -7.78 -8.74
N ASN A 38 -2.78 -7.45 -9.03
CA ASN A 38 -3.55 -8.13 -10.06
C ASN A 38 -2.97 -7.93 -11.48
N ASP A 39 -2.27 -6.82 -11.72
CA ASP A 39 -1.50 -6.55 -12.95
C ASP A 39 -0.16 -7.32 -13.01
N GLY A 40 0.19 -8.05 -11.94
CA GLY A 40 1.40 -8.87 -11.87
C GLY A 40 2.63 -8.16 -11.30
N LYS A 41 2.49 -6.95 -10.76
CA LYS A 41 3.59 -6.24 -10.10
C LYS A 41 4.00 -6.95 -8.81
N THR A 42 5.30 -7.01 -8.57
CA THR A 42 5.86 -7.52 -7.31
C THR A 42 5.67 -6.51 -6.18
N TYR A 43 5.72 -6.99 -4.93
CA TYR A 43 5.62 -6.11 -3.76
C TYR A 43 6.68 -5.01 -3.75
N GLN A 44 7.89 -5.30 -4.26
CA GLN A 44 8.97 -4.33 -4.38
C GLN A 44 8.66 -3.26 -5.43
N GLU A 45 8.14 -3.65 -6.60
CA GLU A 45 7.75 -2.69 -7.64
C GLU A 45 6.61 -1.79 -7.18
N ILE A 46 5.63 -2.35 -6.45
CA ILE A 46 4.52 -1.57 -5.88
C ILE A 46 5.03 -0.61 -4.80
N SER A 47 5.88 -1.08 -3.90
CA SER A 47 6.51 -0.27 -2.86
C SER A 47 7.25 0.91 -3.47
N ASN A 48 8.06 0.67 -4.51
CA ASN A 48 8.80 1.72 -5.22
C ASN A 48 7.86 2.66 -6.00
N PHE A 49 6.79 2.14 -6.61
CA PHE A 49 5.87 2.93 -7.43
C PHE A 49 4.98 3.88 -6.61
N LEU A 50 4.49 3.42 -5.46
CA LEU A 50 3.63 4.20 -4.57
C LEU A 50 4.38 4.97 -3.49
N ASP A 51 5.71 4.79 -3.40
CA ASP A 51 6.56 5.33 -2.33
C ASP A 51 6.07 4.95 -0.92
N ILE A 52 5.74 3.66 -0.74
CA ILE A 52 5.26 3.10 0.52
C ILE A 52 6.15 1.95 0.98
N ALA A 53 6.26 1.77 2.29
CA ALA A 53 7.13 0.73 2.85
C ALA A 53 6.71 -0.69 2.41
N TYR A 54 7.68 -1.51 2.02
CA TYR A 54 7.44 -2.91 1.62
C TYR A 54 6.56 -3.71 2.60
N PRO A 55 6.75 -3.62 3.95
CA PRO A 55 5.88 -4.33 4.88
C PRO A 55 4.40 -3.91 4.80
N THR A 56 4.14 -2.64 4.50
CA THR A 56 2.78 -2.13 4.29
C THR A 56 2.16 -2.77 3.05
N VAL A 57 2.91 -2.85 1.95
CA VAL A 57 2.46 -3.55 0.73
C VAL A 57 2.16 -5.01 1.04
N ALA A 58 3.09 -5.72 1.67
CA ALA A 58 2.93 -7.14 2.00
C ALA A 58 1.74 -7.40 2.92
N TYR A 59 1.48 -6.51 3.88
CA TYR A 59 0.33 -6.62 4.76
C TYR A 59 -0.99 -6.50 3.99
N TRP A 60 -1.16 -5.46 3.17
CA TRP A 60 -2.39 -5.27 2.38
C TRP A 60 -2.54 -6.27 1.24
N ALA A 61 -1.43 -6.80 0.72
CA ALA A 61 -1.43 -7.90 -0.24
C ALA A 61 -2.09 -9.18 0.29
N VAL A 62 -1.94 -9.43 1.60
CA VAL A 62 -2.43 -10.64 2.28
C VAL A 62 -3.79 -10.41 2.94
N HIS A 63 -4.01 -9.23 3.51
CA HIS A 63 -5.18 -8.92 4.33
C HIS A 63 -6.19 -7.99 3.65
N GLY A 64 -5.86 -7.43 2.48
CA GLY A 64 -6.76 -6.56 1.76
C GLY A 64 -7.94 -7.33 1.15
N ASP A 65 -9.15 -6.99 1.59
CA ASP A 65 -10.38 -7.55 1.05
C ASP A 65 -10.93 -6.65 -0.08
N PRO A 66 -10.96 -7.11 -1.34
CA PRO A 66 -11.49 -6.33 -2.46
C PRO A 66 -13.00 -6.08 -2.38
N ASP A 67 -13.74 -6.89 -1.60
CA ASP A 67 -15.19 -6.76 -1.44
C ASP A 67 -15.59 -5.91 -0.21
N ASN A 68 -14.63 -5.62 0.67
CA ASN A 68 -14.85 -4.83 1.89
C ASN A 68 -13.84 -3.69 2.02
N LEU A 69 -14.10 -2.57 1.33
CA LEU A 69 -13.25 -1.38 1.38
C LEU A 69 -13.27 -0.66 2.73
N GLU A 70 -14.27 -0.86 3.58
CA GLU A 70 -14.29 -0.28 4.93
C GLU A 70 -13.21 -0.90 5.83
N SER A 71 -12.81 -2.14 5.55
CA SER A 71 -11.66 -2.79 6.20
C SER A 71 -10.34 -2.00 6.00
N PHE A 72 -10.29 -1.14 4.98
CA PHE A 72 -9.15 -0.27 4.71
C PHE A 72 -9.09 0.95 5.63
N LEU A 73 -10.05 1.16 6.51
CA LEU A 73 -9.99 2.26 7.48
C LEU A 73 -9.27 1.86 8.79
N ASP A 74 -8.68 0.65 8.85
CA ASP A 74 -8.01 0.07 10.03
C ASP A 74 -7.30 1.12 10.91
N GLY A 75 -7.75 1.22 12.17
CA GLY A 75 -7.41 2.25 13.16
C GLY A 75 -5.98 2.24 13.67
N ARG A 76 -5.07 1.49 13.03
CA ARG A 76 -3.64 1.41 13.41
C ARG A 76 -2.88 2.74 13.31
N ARG A 77 -3.46 3.79 12.71
CA ARG A 77 -2.80 5.09 12.56
C ARG A 77 -2.90 6.03 13.76
N GLU A 78 -3.69 5.74 14.81
CA GLU A 78 -3.49 6.48 16.08
C GLU A 78 -2.08 6.27 16.66
N GLY A 79 -1.42 5.14 16.35
CA GLY A 79 -0.08 4.82 16.84
C GLY A 79 1.07 5.46 16.05
N ASN A 80 1.03 5.43 14.70
CA ASN A 80 2.18 5.85 13.87
C ASN A 80 2.22 7.34 13.54
N PHE A 81 1.10 8.07 13.60
CA PHE A 81 1.10 9.52 13.37
C PHE A 81 1.81 10.31 14.48
N ARG A 82 2.00 9.71 15.66
CA ARG A 82 2.73 10.33 16.78
C ARG A 82 4.25 10.32 16.61
N LEU A 83 4.80 9.55 15.67
CA LEU A 83 6.27 9.46 15.48
C LEU A 83 6.83 10.45 14.43
N SER A 84 5.98 11.12 13.65
CA SER A 84 6.43 11.97 12.54
C SER A 84 6.29 13.48 12.76
N MET A 85 5.68 13.94 13.87
CA MET A 85 5.65 15.38 14.19
C MET A 85 6.82 15.82 15.09
N ASP A 86 7.44 14.87 15.80
CA ASP A 86 8.52 15.16 16.78
C ASP A 86 9.94 15.07 16.20
N ASN A 87 10.10 14.66 14.93
CA ASN A 87 11.42 14.49 14.29
C ASN A 87 11.60 15.32 13.01
N LEU A 88 11.10 16.56 12.99
CA LEU A 88 11.57 17.60 12.07
C LEU A 88 12.99 18.08 12.43
N THR A 89 13.95 17.16 12.53
CA THR A 89 15.38 17.44 12.34
C THR A 89 16.12 16.11 12.19
N LEU A 90 16.46 15.75 10.95
CA LEU A 90 17.81 15.40 10.49
C LEU A 90 17.73 14.59 9.18
N PRO A 91 18.53 14.94 8.15
CA PRO A 91 18.52 14.30 6.85
C PRO A 91 19.35 13.03 6.92
N ILE A 92 18.75 11.84 6.76
CA ILE A 92 19.51 10.60 6.62
C ILE A 92 19.56 10.23 5.14
N TYR A 93 20.33 11.04 4.41
CA TYR A 93 21.24 10.48 3.42
C TYR A 93 22.27 9.63 4.19
N VAL A 94 22.80 8.60 3.53
CA VAL A 94 23.93 7.76 3.96
C VAL A 94 23.61 6.54 4.82
N LYS A 95 23.40 5.40 4.15
CA LYS A 95 24.05 4.14 4.56
C LYS A 95 24.30 3.19 3.37
N PHE A 96 25.01 3.70 2.37
CA PHE A 96 25.79 2.86 1.44
C PHE A 96 27.25 3.31 1.50
N SER A 97 28.02 2.71 2.39
CA SER A 97 29.49 2.69 2.37
C SER A 97 29.91 1.45 3.15
N ARG A 98 30.17 0.37 2.42
CA ARG A 98 31.52 -0.11 2.06
C ARG A 98 32.17 -0.86 3.22
N LEU A 99 32.12 -2.18 3.03
CA LEU A 99 32.99 -3.22 3.56
C LEU A 99 34.45 -2.74 3.69
N TYR A 100 35.01 -2.94 4.88
CA TYR A 100 36.40 -3.36 5.10
C TYR A 100 36.37 -4.46 6.15
#